data_AF-A0A7K3HBQ2-F1
#
_entry.id   AF-A0A7K3HBQ2-F1
#
_cell.length_a   1.000
_cell.length_b   1.000
_cell.length_c   1.000
_cell.angle_alpha   90.00
_cell.angle_beta   90.00
_cell.angle_gamma   90.00
#
_symmetry.space_group_name_H-M   'P 1'
#
loop_
_entity.id
_entity.type
_entity.pdbx_description
1 polymer ?
#
loop_
_entity_poly.entity_id
_entity_poly.type
_entity_poly.pdbx_seq_one_letter_code
_entity_poly.pdbx_strand_id
1 'polypeptide(L)'
;LLDAQRAAGVDTVGVLVGEEPTGVAVITVDAAGDNSIVVSPGANARLEPGDIRAAGSLLASARVVSAQLEIPMAAVAEAVRSRAPGARLVLNASPPAQLPPQVLAACDPLVVNEHEALALLAGHPAAE
;
A
#
# COMPACT_ATOMS: atom_id res chain seq x y z
N LEU A 1 18.92 0.16 -0.38
CA LEU A 1 17.66 -0.62 -0.29
C LEU A 1 17.63 -1.80 -1.26
N LEU A 2 17.77 -1.57 -2.57
CA LEU A 2 17.61 -2.63 -3.58
C LEU A 2 18.50 -3.86 -3.36
N ASP A 3 19.77 -3.68 -3.00
CA ASP A 3 20.68 -4.80 -2.77
C ASP A 3 20.28 -5.64 -1.55
N ALA A 4 19.76 -5.01 -0.50
CA ALA A 4 19.24 -5.71 0.67
C ALA A 4 17.98 -6.54 0.31
N GLN A 5 17.09 -5.98 -0.53
CA GLN A 5 15.92 -6.72 -1.02
C GLN A 5 16.33 -7.94 -1.85
N ARG A 6 17.30 -7.79 -2.76
CA ARG A 6 17.82 -8.90 -3.58
C ARG A 6 18.51 -9.95 -2.73
N ALA A 7 19.30 -9.54 -1.73
CA ALA A 7 19.92 -10.46 -0.78
C ALA A 7 18.89 -11.25 0.04
N ALA A 8 17.72 -10.67 0.29
CA ALA A 8 16.57 -11.33 0.92
C ALA A 8 15.73 -12.19 -0.05
N GLY A 9 16.13 -12.30 -1.34
CA GLY A 9 15.45 -13.14 -2.33
C GLY A 9 14.28 -12.46 -3.05
N VAL A 10 14.15 -11.13 -2.97
CA VAL A 10 13.11 -10.38 -3.68
C VAL A 10 13.55 -10.08 -5.11
N ASP A 11 12.71 -10.42 -6.10
CA ASP A 11 12.85 -9.92 -7.46
C ASP A 11 12.46 -8.44 -7.51
N THR A 12 13.42 -7.58 -7.88
CA THR A 12 13.25 -6.12 -7.92
C THR A 12 12.91 -5.59 -9.30
N VAL A 13 12.60 -6.44 -10.29
CA VAL A 13 12.34 -6.00 -11.68
C VAL A 13 11.20 -4.99 -11.80
N GLY A 14 10.23 -5.03 -10.89
CA GLY A 14 9.11 -4.07 -10.85
C GLY A 14 9.38 -2.78 -10.08
N VAL A 15 10.59 -2.58 -9.52
CA VAL A 15 10.90 -1.37 -8.73
C VAL A 15 11.33 -0.23 -9.65
N LEU A 16 10.60 0.89 -9.57
CA LEU A 16 10.96 2.11 -10.28
C LEU A 16 12.05 2.87 -9.52
N VAL A 17 13.01 3.40 -10.27
CA VAL A 17 14.08 4.24 -9.75
C VAL A 17 14.09 5.54 -10.55
N GLY A 18 14.04 6.66 -9.84
CA GLY A 18 14.02 8.00 -10.42
C GLY A 18 14.83 8.98 -9.59
N GLU A 19 14.71 10.26 -9.93
CA GLU A 19 15.45 11.35 -9.27
C GLU A 19 14.85 11.75 -7.91
N GLU A 20 13.59 11.40 -7.66
CA GLU A 20 12.90 11.79 -6.44
C GLU A 20 13.49 11.09 -5.20
N PRO A 21 13.64 11.81 -4.08
CA PRO A 21 14.11 11.20 -2.83
C PRO A 21 13.22 10.02 -2.45
N THR A 22 13.84 8.92 -2.02
CA THR A 22 13.12 7.79 -1.42
C THR A 22 12.34 8.27 -0.19
N GLY A 23 11.14 7.71 0.03
CA GLY A 23 10.35 8.03 1.22
C GLY A 23 11.13 7.74 2.51
N VAL A 24 10.96 8.62 3.52
CA VAL A 24 11.63 8.53 4.81
C VAL A 24 10.63 8.75 5.92
N ALA A 25 10.72 7.94 6.97
CA ALA A 25 10.09 8.22 8.25
C ALA A 25 11.18 8.60 9.26
N VAL A 26 11.02 9.76 9.91
CA VAL A 26 11.85 10.18 11.04
C VAL A 26 11.11 9.81 12.31
N ILE A 27 11.68 8.89 13.07
CA ILE A 27 11.10 8.38 14.31
C ILE A 27 11.92 8.92 15.47
N THR A 28 11.31 9.72 16.33
CA THR A 28 11.92 10.18 17.58
C THR A 28 11.21 9.55 18.76
N VAL A 29 11.99 9.21 19.79
CA VAL A 29 11.45 8.65 21.04
C VAL A 29 11.72 9.66 22.13
N ASP A 30 10.70 10.05 22.86
CA ASP A 30 10.86 10.97 23.98
C ASP A 30 11.37 10.28 25.26
N ALA A 31 11.57 11.06 26.32
CA ALA A 31 12.06 10.53 27.59
C ALA A 31 11.06 9.60 28.30
N ALA A 32 9.77 9.64 27.95
CA ALA A 32 8.74 8.74 28.47
C ALA A 32 8.68 7.40 27.67
N GLY A 33 9.35 7.34 26.51
CA GLY A 33 9.34 6.18 25.63
C GLY A 33 8.28 6.27 24.53
N ASP A 34 7.63 7.42 24.36
CA ASP A 34 6.61 7.62 23.33
C ASP A 34 7.27 7.90 21.97
N ASN A 35 6.76 7.22 20.93
CA ASN A 35 7.21 7.40 19.56
C ASN A 35 6.49 8.57 18.89
N SER A 36 7.25 9.52 18.33
CA SER A 36 6.75 10.52 17.37
C SER A 36 7.31 10.18 15.98
N ILE A 37 6.42 10.04 15.00
CA ILE A 37 6.75 9.61 13.65
C ILE A 37 6.36 10.71 12.67
N VAL A 38 7.34 11.24 11.95
CA VAL A 38 7.15 12.20 10.86
C VAL A 38 7.46 11.51 9.55
N VAL A 39 6.47 11.40 8.66
CA VAL A 39 6.61 10.71 7.37
C VAL A 39 6.72 11.72 6.24
N SER A 40 7.76 11.56 5.41
CA SER A 40 7.89 12.19 4.10
C SER A 40 7.77 11.10 3.03
N PRO A 41 6.70 11.05 2.24
CA PRO A 41 6.43 9.92 1.36
C PRO A 41 7.39 9.83 0.17
N GLY A 42 8.02 10.95 -0.24
CA GLY A 42 9.01 10.97 -1.34
C GLY A 42 8.51 10.28 -2.61
N ALA A 43 9.35 9.45 -3.20
CA ALA A 43 9.04 8.66 -4.39
C ALA A 43 7.78 7.78 -4.25
N ASN A 44 7.38 7.35 -3.04
CA ASN A 44 6.18 6.52 -2.86
C ASN A 44 4.90 7.27 -3.25
N ALA A 45 4.84 8.59 -3.01
CA ALA A 45 3.72 9.43 -3.41
C ALA A 45 3.62 9.64 -4.94
N ARG A 46 4.63 9.21 -5.70
CA ARG A 46 4.71 9.40 -7.15
C ARG A 46 4.23 8.19 -7.95
N LEU A 47 3.85 7.10 -7.28
CA LEU A 47 3.37 5.92 -7.97
C LEU A 47 2.00 6.18 -8.62
N GLU A 48 1.93 6.03 -9.93
CA GLU A 48 0.75 6.32 -10.73
C GLU A 48 0.10 5.03 -11.25
N PRO A 49 -1.20 5.06 -11.63
CA PRO A 49 -1.84 3.92 -12.30
C PRO A 49 -1.11 3.44 -13.56
N GLY A 50 -0.40 4.34 -14.26
CA GLY A 50 0.42 3.98 -15.43
C GLY A 50 1.53 3.00 -15.10
N ASP A 51 2.18 3.18 -13.95
CA ASP A 51 3.27 2.33 -13.46
C ASP A 51 2.76 0.92 -13.15
N ILE A 52 1.58 0.84 -12.53
CA ILE A 52 0.94 -0.43 -12.20
C ILE A 52 0.57 -1.20 -13.48
N ARG A 53 0.04 -0.51 -14.50
CA ARG A 53 -0.24 -1.14 -15.80
C ARG A 53 1.01 -1.63 -16.49
N ALA A 54 2.10 -0.87 -16.42
CA ALA A 54 3.39 -1.27 -16.99
C ALA A 54 3.92 -2.56 -16.30
N ALA A 55 3.66 -2.72 -15.00
CA ALA A 55 3.95 -3.94 -14.25
C ALA A 55 2.89 -5.05 -14.43
N GLY A 56 1.95 -4.92 -15.36
CA GLY A 56 0.78 -5.79 -15.50
C GLY A 56 1.12 -7.29 -15.68
N SER A 57 2.21 -7.63 -16.35
CA SER A 57 2.65 -9.03 -16.49
C SER A 57 3.00 -9.67 -15.15
N LEU A 58 3.60 -8.90 -14.23
CA LEU A 58 3.93 -9.36 -12.89
C LEU A 58 2.64 -9.61 -12.09
N LEU A 59 1.71 -8.65 -12.11
CA LEU A 59 0.41 -8.73 -11.44
C LEU A 59 -0.48 -9.86 -11.98
N ALA A 60 -0.42 -10.11 -13.28
CA ALA A 60 -1.16 -11.19 -13.93
C ALA A 60 -0.59 -12.59 -13.62
N SER A 61 0.69 -12.69 -13.27
CA SER A 61 1.33 -13.95 -12.87
C SER A 61 1.18 -14.25 -11.37
N ALA A 62 0.84 -13.23 -10.56
CA ALA A 62 0.78 -13.33 -9.12
C ALA A 62 -0.50 -14.06 -8.66
N ARG A 63 -0.35 -14.98 -7.69
CA ARG A 63 -1.50 -15.58 -6.98
C ARG A 63 -2.04 -14.70 -5.86
N VAL A 64 -1.18 -13.82 -5.33
CA VAL A 64 -1.48 -12.89 -4.25
C VAL A 64 -0.84 -11.56 -4.58
N VAL A 65 -1.62 -10.48 -4.47
CA VAL A 65 -1.14 -9.11 -4.52
C VAL A 65 -1.31 -8.52 -3.13
N SER A 66 -0.23 -7.99 -2.55
CA SER A 66 -0.27 -7.33 -1.24
C SER A 66 0.03 -5.85 -1.37
N ALA A 67 -0.74 -5.02 -0.67
CA ALA A 67 -0.56 -3.57 -0.66
C ALA A 67 -0.83 -2.98 0.74
N GLN A 68 -0.28 -1.80 0.97
CA GLN A 68 -0.55 -0.90 2.10
C GLN A 68 -1.04 0.46 1.55
N LEU A 69 -1.43 1.40 2.43
CA LEU A 69 -1.95 2.72 2.03
C LEU A 69 -0.89 3.84 2.09
N GLU A 70 0.39 3.49 2.04
CA GLU A 70 1.52 4.44 1.95
C GLU A 70 1.88 4.85 0.51
N ILE A 71 1.02 4.48 -0.45
CA ILE A 71 1.09 4.89 -1.86
C ILE A 71 -0.27 5.51 -2.26
N PRO A 72 -0.34 6.27 -3.37
CA PRO A 72 -1.60 6.87 -3.81
C PRO A 72 -2.72 5.84 -3.98
N MET A 73 -3.91 6.14 -3.45
CA MET A 73 -5.10 5.27 -3.56
C MET A 73 -5.43 4.90 -5.01
N ALA A 74 -5.14 5.78 -5.96
CA ALA A 74 -5.32 5.50 -7.39
C ALA A 74 -4.45 4.33 -7.88
N ALA A 75 -3.22 4.20 -7.38
CA ALA A 75 -2.33 3.09 -7.69
C ALA A 75 -2.82 1.78 -7.04
N VAL A 76 -3.27 1.83 -5.79
CA VAL A 76 -3.90 0.67 -5.11
C VAL A 76 -5.11 0.19 -5.92
N ALA A 77 -6.00 1.10 -6.30
CA ALA A 77 -7.18 0.77 -7.09
C ALA A 77 -6.83 0.21 -8.49
N GLU A 78 -5.73 0.65 -9.09
CA GLU A 78 -5.24 0.05 -10.33
C GLU A 78 -4.69 -1.36 -10.10
N ALA A 79 -3.98 -1.62 -9.01
CA ALA A 79 -3.49 -2.96 -8.69
C ALA A 79 -4.65 -3.95 -8.50
N VAL A 80 -5.77 -3.48 -7.92
CA VAL A 80 -7.03 -4.23 -7.88
C VAL A 80 -7.51 -4.59 -9.29
N ARG A 81 -7.49 -3.65 -10.24
CA ARG A 81 -7.94 -3.90 -11.62
C ARG A 81 -6.99 -4.79 -12.43
N SER A 82 -5.67 -4.64 -12.22
CA SER A 82 -4.64 -5.31 -13.02
C SER A 82 -4.27 -6.71 -12.52
N ARG A 83 -4.69 -7.11 -11.32
CA ARG A 83 -4.41 -8.45 -10.79
C ARG A 83 -5.11 -9.54 -11.61
N ALA A 84 -4.51 -10.74 -11.64
CA ALA A 84 -5.10 -11.88 -12.31
C ALA A 84 -6.51 -12.22 -11.75
N PRO A 85 -7.45 -12.69 -12.59
CA PRO A 85 -8.69 -13.28 -12.11
C PRO A 85 -8.40 -14.40 -11.10
N GLY A 86 -9.03 -14.33 -9.92
CA GLY A 86 -8.82 -15.29 -8.83
C GLY A 86 -7.58 -15.04 -7.97
N ALA A 87 -6.75 -14.04 -8.27
CA ALA A 87 -5.68 -13.60 -7.38
C ALA A 87 -6.27 -12.90 -6.14
N ARG A 88 -5.73 -13.25 -4.97
CA ARG A 88 -6.13 -12.64 -3.69
C ARG A 88 -5.50 -11.27 -3.54
N LEU A 89 -6.27 -10.31 -3.02
CA LEU A 89 -5.75 -9.00 -2.63
C LEU A 89 -5.63 -8.95 -1.11
N VAL A 90 -4.40 -8.95 -0.58
CA VAL A 90 -4.15 -8.71 0.84
C VAL A 90 -3.90 -7.23 1.04
N LEU A 91 -4.90 -6.50 1.52
CA LEU A 91 -4.77 -5.08 1.80
C LEU A 91 -4.58 -4.87 3.30
N ASN A 92 -3.41 -4.36 3.69
CA ASN A 92 -3.23 -3.77 5.01
C ASN A 92 -3.68 -2.31 4.93
N ALA A 93 -4.81 -1.97 5.56
CA ALA A 93 -5.43 -0.64 5.45
C ALA A 93 -4.78 0.37 6.42
N SER A 94 -3.46 0.50 6.29
CA SER A 94 -2.61 1.36 7.10
C SER A 94 -1.71 2.23 6.22
N PRO A 95 -1.56 3.54 6.55
CA PRO A 95 -2.32 4.27 7.56
C PRO A 95 -3.83 4.35 7.21
N PRO A 96 -4.72 4.61 8.19
CA PRO A 96 -6.16 4.66 7.93
C PRO A 96 -6.52 5.67 6.84
N ALA A 97 -7.30 5.24 5.85
CA ALA A 97 -7.84 6.12 4.80
C ALA A 97 -9.22 5.63 4.35
N GLN A 98 -9.97 6.49 3.67
CA GLN A 98 -11.22 6.09 3.02
C GLN A 98 -10.92 5.13 1.86
N LEU A 99 -11.52 3.95 1.92
CA LEU A 99 -11.40 2.94 0.88
C LEU A 99 -12.56 3.06 -0.12
N PRO A 100 -12.28 3.16 -1.42
CA PRO A 100 -13.33 3.02 -2.43
C PRO A 100 -14.03 1.65 -2.29
N PRO A 101 -15.37 1.56 -2.44
CA PRO A 101 -16.11 0.31 -2.24
C PRO A 101 -15.56 -0.87 -3.03
N GLN A 102 -15.10 -0.64 -4.26
CA GLN A 102 -14.50 -1.66 -5.12
C GLN A 102 -13.14 -2.18 -4.61
N VAL A 103 -12.38 -1.35 -3.89
CA VAL A 103 -11.11 -1.77 -3.27
C VAL A 103 -11.41 -2.60 -2.03
N LEU A 104 -12.32 -2.12 -1.18
CA LEU A 104 -12.76 -2.84 0.01
C LEU A 104 -13.34 -4.22 -0.33
N ALA A 105 -14.25 -4.28 -1.32
CA ALA A 105 -14.87 -5.52 -1.76
C ALA A 105 -13.90 -6.52 -2.40
N ALA A 106 -12.73 -6.06 -2.88
CA ALA A 106 -11.71 -6.93 -3.45
C ALA A 106 -10.78 -7.57 -2.41
N CYS A 107 -10.79 -7.09 -1.16
CA CYS A 107 -9.88 -7.53 -0.11
C CYS A 107 -10.16 -8.97 0.34
N ASP A 108 -9.12 -9.78 0.39
CA ASP A 108 -9.11 -11.17 0.85
C ASP A 108 -7.70 -11.56 1.36
N PRO A 109 -7.37 -11.30 2.65
CA PRO A 109 -8.16 -10.54 3.63
C PRO A 109 -7.87 -9.04 3.61
N LEU A 110 -8.76 -8.28 4.27
CA LEU A 110 -8.45 -6.95 4.78
C LEU A 110 -7.73 -7.11 6.13
N VAL A 111 -6.56 -6.49 6.28
CA VAL A 111 -5.76 -6.48 7.51
C VAL A 111 -5.84 -5.08 8.11
N VAL A 112 -6.28 -5.02 9.37
CA VAL A 112 -6.44 -3.79 10.15
C VAL A 112 -6.09 -4.07 11.61
N ASN A 113 -5.56 -3.08 12.31
CA ASN A 113 -5.53 -3.04 13.77
C ASN A 113 -6.84 -2.42 14.34
N GLU A 114 -6.94 -2.33 15.66
CA GLU A 114 -8.13 -1.81 16.36
C GLU A 114 -8.49 -0.36 15.95
N HIS A 115 -7.50 0.52 15.87
CA HIS A 115 -7.70 1.94 15.53
C HIS A 115 -8.08 2.11 14.05
N GLU A 116 -7.48 1.34 13.15
CA GLU A 116 -7.79 1.31 11.73
C GLU A 116 -9.21 0.76 11.48
N ALA A 117 -9.60 -0.29 12.19
CA ALA A 117 -10.95 -0.84 12.13
C ALA A 117 -12.00 0.20 12.57
N LEU A 118 -11.76 0.89 13.69
CA LEU A 118 -12.62 1.98 14.16
C LEU A 118 -12.74 3.10 13.13
N ALA A 119 -11.62 3.54 12.54
CA ALA A 119 -11.61 4.58 11.52
C ALA A 119 -12.40 4.18 10.26
N LEU A 120 -12.29 2.93 9.80
CA LEU A 120 -13.03 2.42 8.64
C LEU A 120 -14.54 2.32 8.89
N LEU A 121 -14.94 1.90 10.09
CA LEU A 121 -16.35 1.81 10.49
C LEU A 121 -16.99 3.19 10.68
N ALA A 122 -16.25 4.15 11.23
CA ALA A 122 -16.72 5.53 11.40
C ALA A 122 -16.91 6.28 10.06
N GLY A 123 -16.29 5.78 8.97
CA GLY A 123 -16.30 6.38 7.63
C GLY A 123 -17.34 5.83 6.64
N HIS A 124 -18.22 4.91 7.04
CA HIS A 124 -19.43 4.56 6.28
C HIS A 124 -20.62 5.24 6.96
N PRO A 125 -21.27 6.26 6.35
CA PRO A 125 -22.51 6.77 6.92
C PRO A 125 -23.51 5.62 7.01
N ALA A 126 -24.10 5.42 8.19
CA ALA A 126 -25.29 4.59 8.32
C ALA A 126 -26.33 5.13 7.32
N ALA A 127 -26.93 4.24 6.54
CA ALA A 127 -28.03 4.62 5.67
C ALA A 127 -29.14 5.29 6.51
N GLU A 128 -29.41 6.57 6.22
CA GLU A 128 -30.74 7.16 6.37
C GLU A 128 -31.47 7.03 5.03
#